data_AF-A0A3M1EF53-F1
#
_entry.id   AF-A0A3M1EF53-F1
#
_cell.length_a   1.000
_cell.length_b   1.000
_cell.length_c   1.000
_cell.angle_alpha   90.00
_cell.angle_beta   90.00
_cell.angle_gamma   90.00
#
_symmetry.space_group_name_H-M   'P 1'
#
loop_
_entity.id
_entity.type
_entity.pdbx_description
1 polymer ?
#
loop_
_entity_poly.entity_id
_entity_poly.type
_entity_poly.pdbx_seq_one_letter_code
_entity_poly.pdbx_strand_id
1 'polypeptide(L)'
;MRYRGVDFYGIEGLLSEEERMVRDTVRNFVSNEVLPIIREHNRAATFPVALIPKLAALGVLGANLTGYGCAGMNNVAYGLVMQ
;
A
#
# COMPACT_ATOMS: atom_id res chain seq x y z
N MET A 1 -17.22 0.87 -1.67
CA MET A 1 -17.22 -0.58 -1.94
C MET A 1 -15.83 -1.10 -1.59
N ARG A 2 -15.72 -2.23 -0.89
CA ARG A 2 -14.42 -2.87 -0.62
C ARG A 2 -13.83 -3.33 -1.95
N TYR A 3 -12.58 -2.97 -2.25
CA TYR A 3 -11.92 -3.41 -3.48
C TYR A 3 -11.90 -4.94 -3.55
N ARG A 4 -12.30 -5.50 -4.69
CA ARG A 4 -12.25 -6.94 -4.97
C ARG A 4 -11.49 -7.14 -6.28
N GLY A 5 -10.25 -7.61 -6.17
CA GLY A 5 -9.42 -7.95 -7.32
C GLY A 5 -9.87 -9.26 -7.96
N VAL A 6 -9.45 -9.47 -9.20
CA VAL A 6 -9.51 -10.77 -9.86
C VAL A 6 -8.35 -11.63 -9.37
N ASP A 7 -8.59 -12.93 -9.13
CA ASP A 7 -7.55 -13.89 -8.76
C ASP A 7 -7.72 -15.19 -9.57
N PHE A 8 -7.38 -15.10 -10.86
CA PHE A 8 -7.56 -16.22 -11.79
C PHE A 8 -6.60 -17.40 -11.52
N TYR A 9 -5.42 -17.12 -10.96
CA TYR A 9 -4.39 -18.11 -10.67
C TYR A 9 -4.33 -18.55 -9.20
N GLY A 10 -5.24 -18.09 -8.35
CA GLY A 10 -5.27 -18.46 -6.94
C GLY A 10 -4.03 -17.98 -6.16
N ILE A 11 -3.47 -16.83 -6.55
CA ILE A 11 -2.28 -16.24 -5.93
C ILE A 11 -2.52 -15.95 -4.45
N GLU A 12 -3.77 -15.66 -4.05
CA GLU A 12 -4.12 -15.44 -2.64
C GLU A 12 -3.66 -16.58 -1.73
N GLY A 13 -3.74 -17.83 -2.20
CA GLY A 13 -3.36 -19.02 -1.44
C GLY A 13 -1.85 -19.21 -1.30
N LEU A 14 -1.04 -18.46 -2.05
CA LEU A 14 0.42 -18.49 -1.98
C LEU A 14 0.98 -17.48 -0.98
N LEU A 15 0.16 -16.54 -0.51
CA LEU A 15 0.58 -15.47 0.38
C LEU A 15 0.38 -15.87 1.84
N SER A 16 1.36 -15.53 2.67
CA SER A 16 1.24 -15.63 4.13
C SER A 16 0.16 -14.68 4.67
N GLU A 17 -0.25 -14.89 5.92
CA GLU A 17 -1.18 -13.98 6.61
C GLU A 17 -0.60 -12.56 6.74
N GLU A 18 0.70 -12.45 7.03
CA GLU A 18 1.40 -11.17 7.16
C GLU A 18 1.44 -10.41 5.83
N GLU A 19 1.79 -11.08 4.73
CA GLU A 19 1.78 -10.48 3.38
C GLU A 19 0.38 -9.98 2.98
N ARG A 20 -0.65 -10.78 3.25
CA ARG A 20 -2.05 -10.37 3.00
C ARG A 20 -2.46 -9.18 3.86
N MET A 21 -2.05 -9.15 5.14
CA MET A 21 -2.31 -8.05 6.05
C MET A 21 -1.66 -6.75 5.56
N VAL A 22 -0.39 -6.80 5.13
CA VAL A 22 0.33 -5.64 4.58
C VAL A 22 -0.40 -5.09 3.35
N ARG A 23 -0.73 -5.97 2.41
CA ARG A 23 -1.48 -5.61 1.20
C ARG A 23 -2.81 -4.95 1.52
N ASP A 24 -3.60 -5.56 2.40
CA ASP A 24 -4.94 -5.08 2.74
C ASP A 24 -4.88 -3.73 3.46
N THR A 25 -3.85 -3.51 4.29
CA THR A 25 -3.59 -2.22 4.95
C THR A 25 -3.34 -1.12 3.91
N VAL A 26 -2.44 -1.34 2.94
CA VAL A 26 -2.15 -0.35 1.89
C VAL A 26 -3.36 -0.13 0.99
N ARG A 27 -4.08 -1.19 0.62
CA ARG A 27 -5.30 -1.09 -0.19
C ARG A 27 -6.39 -0.25 0.49
N ASN A 28 -6.57 -0.41 1.80
CA ASN A 28 -7.51 0.40 2.57
C ASN A 28 -7.07 1.87 2.60
N PHE A 29 -5.77 2.14 2.80
CA PHE A 29 -5.23 3.49 2.71
C PHE A 29 -5.49 4.12 1.35
N VAL A 30 -5.17 3.43 0.25
CA VAL A 30 -5.44 3.94 -1.12
C VAL A 30 -6.92 4.22 -1.31
N SER A 31 -7.79 3.30 -0.90
CA SER A 31 -9.24 3.43 -1.08
C SER A 31 -9.83 4.62 -0.32
N ASN A 32 -9.35 4.86 0.91
CA ASN A 32 -9.94 5.84 1.81
C ASN A 32 -9.28 7.22 1.73
N GLU A 33 -7.97 7.27 1.43
CA GLU A 33 -7.18 8.50 1.51
C GLU A 33 -6.74 9.02 0.14
N VAL A 34 -6.45 8.11 -0.82
CA VAL A 34 -5.89 8.48 -2.13
C VAL A 34 -6.98 8.66 -3.18
N LEU A 35 -7.84 7.65 -3.38
CA LEU A 35 -8.88 7.66 -4.41
C LEU A 35 -9.84 8.87 -4.34
N PRO A 36 -10.24 9.39 -3.15
CA PRO A 36 -11.14 10.54 -3.09
C PRO A 36 -10.53 11.83 -3.67
N ILE A 37 -9.22 12.01 -3.57
CA ILE A 37 -8.54 13.28 -3.90
C ILE A 37 -7.71 13.23 -5.19
N ILE A 38 -7.35 12.03 -5.65
CA ILE A 38 -6.38 11.88 -6.75
C ILE A 38 -6.83 12.54 -8.06
N ARG A 39 -8.15 12.55 -8.34
CA ARG A 39 -8.69 13.13 -9.56
C ARG A 39 -8.44 14.64 -9.65
N GLU A 40 -8.63 15.35 -8.55
CA GLU A 40 -8.46 16.80 -8.49
C GLU A 40 -6.97 17.16 -8.63
N HIS A 41 -6.12 16.51 -7.83
CA HIS A 41 -4.67 16.70 -7.91
C HIS A 41 -4.11 16.39 -9.30
N ASN A 42 -4.57 15.31 -9.94
CA ASN A 42 -4.17 14.97 -11.30
C ASN A 42 -4.58 16.06 -12.31
N ARG A 43 -5.81 16.57 -12.23
CA ARG A 43 -6.27 17.63 -13.15
C ARG A 43 -5.54 18.95 -12.95
N ALA A 44 -5.20 19.27 -11.70
CA ALA A 44 -4.52 20.50 -11.33
C ALA A 44 -2.98 20.42 -11.46
N ALA A 45 -2.43 19.25 -11.80
CA ALA A 45 -0.99 18.97 -11.79
C ALA A 45 -0.31 19.34 -10.44
N THR A 46 -0.96 19.00 -9.32
CA THR A 46 -0.45 19.26 -7.96
C THR A 46 -0.14 17.97 -7.22
N PHE A 47 0.73 18.05 -6.22
CA PHE A 47 1.11 16.91 -5.39
C PHE A 47 0.38 16.91 -4.04
N PRO A 48 -0.24 15.79 -3.61
CA PRO A 48 -0.98 15.70 -2.35
C PRO A 48 -0.05 15.53 -1.14
N VAL A 49 0.65 16.61 -0.74
CA VAL A 49 1.64 16.58 0.37
C VAL A 49 1.08 16.05 1.69
N ALA A 50 -0.22 16.23 1.94
CA ALA A 50 -0.90 15.74 3.14
C ALA A 50 -0.93 14.20 3.26
N LEU A 51 -0.73 13.47 2.15
CA LEU A 51 -0.64 12.01 2.17
C LEU A 51 0.70 11.49 2.68
N ILE A 52 1.78 12.27 2.58
CA ILE A 52 3.14 11.85 2.99
C ILE A 52 3.17 11.36 4.44
N PRO A 53 2.76 12.16 5.46
CA PRO A 53 2.84 11.70 6.84
C PRO A 53 1.92 10.50 7.13
N LYS A 54 0.78 10.40 6.44
CA LYS A 54 -0.13 9.26 6.59
C LYS A 54 0.49 7.98 6.03
N LEU A 55 1.12 8.06 4.87
CA LEU A 55 1.82 6.94 4.25
C LEU A 55 3.04 6.51 5.09
N ALA A 56 3.79 7.47 5.63
CA ALA A 56 4.91 7.21 6.53
C ALA A 56 4.48 6.48 7.81
N ALA A 57 3.32 6.85 8.39
CA ALA A 57 2.78 6.20 9.57
C ALA A 57 2.42 4.71 9.36
N LEU A 58 2.25 4.26 8.11
CA LEU A 58 2.05 2.84 7.80
C LEU A 58 3.35 2.02 7.81
N GLY A 59 4.52 2.66 7.91
CA GLY A 59 5.82 1.96 7.93
C GLY A 59 6.22 1.35 6.59
N VAL A 60 5.62 1.79 5.48
CA VAL A 60 5.84 1.20 4.15
C VAL A 60 6.95 1.87 3.34
N LEU A 61 7.58 2.92 3.87
CA LEU A 61 8.70 3.62 3.23
C LEU A 61 10.01 2.88 3.55
N GLY A 62 10.66 2.31 2.54
CA GLY A 62 11.85 1.47 2.74
C GLY A 62 11.54 0.19 3.50
N ALA A 63 10.32 -0.34 3.37
CA ALA A 63 9.79 -1.39 4.24
C ALA A 63 10.64 -2.66 4.27
N ASN A 64 11.37 -2.99 3.20
CA ASN A 64 12.22 -4.17 3.09
C ASN A 64 13.66 -3.97 3.64
N LEU A 65 13.99 -2.79 4.16
CA LEU A 65 15.30 -2.53 4.77
C LEU A 65 15.31 -2.97 6.23
N THR A 66 16.46 -3.48 6.68
CA THR A 66 16.71 -3.83 8.08
C THR A 66 17.44 -2.69 8.78
N GLY A 67 16.97 -2.30 9.98
CA GLY A 67 17.51 -1.17 10.74
C GLY A 67 16.83 0.16 10.40
N TYR A 68 17.41 1.28 10.85
CA TYR A 68 16.95 2.66 10.53
C TYR A 68 15.47 2.98 10.89
N GLY A 69 14.83 2.18 11.74
CA GLY A 69 13.40 2.30 12.02
C GLY A 69 12.48 1.75 10.91
N CYS A 70 13.03 1.01 9.94
CA CYS A 70 12.28 0.34 8.88
C CYS A 70 11.69 -1.00 9.34
N ALA A 71 10.63 -1.45 8.67
CA ALA A 71 9.84 -2.60 9.08
C ALA A 71 10.53 -3.97 8.89
N GLY A 72 11.58 -4.07 8.06
CA GLY A 72 12.25 -5.34 7.78
C GLY A 72 11.37 -6.38 7.07
N MET A 73 10.38 -5.93 6.29
CA MET A 73 9.47 -6.77 5.53
C MET A 73 10.21 -7.60 4.47
N ASN A 74 9.67 -8.77 4.14
CA ASN A 74 10.18 -9.54 3.02
C ASN A 74 9.85 -8.85 1.67
N ASN A 75 10.50 -9.30 0.59
CA ASN A 75 10.34 -8.68 -0.73
C ASN A 75 8.95 -8.93 -1.35
N VAL A 76 8.24 -10.00 -0.96
CA VAL A 76 6.87 -10.26 -1.44
C VAL A 76 5.92 -9.22 -0.85
N ALA A 77 5.95 -9.01 0.47
CA ALA A 77 5.19 -7.99 1.16
C ALA A 77 5.50 -6.59 0.60
N TYR A 78 6.77 -6.28 0.35
CA TYR A 78 7.16 -5.01 -0.28
C TYR A 78 6.61 -4.85 -1.71
N GLY A 79 6.60 -5.92 -2.51
CA GLY A 79 5.93 -5.93 -3.81
C GLY A 79 4.42 -5.68 -3.71
N LEU A 80 3.77 -6.28 -2.72
CA LEU A 80 2.32 -6.11 -2.48
C LEU A 80 1.94 -4.69 -2.03
N VAL A 81 2.87 -3.91 -1.47
CA VAL A 81 2.67 -2.48 -1.21
C VAL A 81 2.56 -1.68 -2.51
N MET A 82 3.19 -2.11 -3.61
CA MET A 82 3.33 -1.36 -4.86
C MET A 82 2.36 -1.74 -6.00
N GLN A 83 1.53 -2.76 -5.81
CA GLN A 83 0.58 -3.24 -6.84
C GLN A 83 -0.57 -2.26 -7.10
#